data_AF-A0A7X2IW68-F1
#
_entry.id   AF-A0A7X2IW68-F1
#
_cell.length_a   1.000
_cell.length_b   1.000
_cell.length_c   1.000
_cell.angle_alpha   90.00
_cell.angle_beta   90.00
_cell.angle_gamma   90.00
#
_symmetry.space_group_name_H-M   'P 1'
#
loop_
_entity.id
_entity.type
_entity.pdbx_description
1 polymer ?
#
loop_
_entity_poly.entity_id
_entity_poly.type
_entity_poly.pdbx_seq_one_letter_code
_entity_poly.pdbx_strand_id
1 'polypeptide(L)' 'MAKYEAIAAFRDSEDKGRTYHKGDRYPFPANKKISAKRLKELSSSDNGLGYPVIKEVKDESGE' A
#
# COMPACT_ATOMS: atom_id res chain seq x y z
N MET A 1 -2.92 -12.86 -4.75
CA MET A 1 -3.67 -11.89 -3.92
C MET A 1 -2.82 -10.66 -3.68
N ALA A 2 -3.36 -9.46 -3.88
CA ALA A 2 -2.76 -8.26 -3.28
C ALA A 2 -2.91 -8.41 -1.76
N LYS A 3 -1.80 -8.34 -1.03
CA LYS A 3 -1.79 -8.43 0.43
C LYS A 3 -2.03 -7.08 1.11
N TYR A 4 -2.04 -5.99 0.35
CA TYR A 4 -2.17 -4.65 0.89
C TYR A 4 -3.30 -3.87 0.19
N GLU A 5 -3.95 -3.03 0.97
CA GLU A 5 -5.01 -2.12 0.54
C GLU A 5 -4.63 -0.70 0.95
N ALA A 6 -4.79 0.26 0.04
CA ALA A 6 -4.63 1.67 0.33
C ALA A 6 -5.74 2.13 1.29
N ILE A 7 -5.37 2.70 2.43
CA ILE A 7 -6.31 3.25 3.43
C ILE A 7 -6.47 4.76 3.29
N ALA A 8 -5.59 5.41 2.53
CA ALA A 8 -5.63 6.82 2.21
C ALA A 8 -5.20 7.03 0.75
N ALA A 9 -5.52 8.20 0.19
CA ALA A 9 -4.98 8.57 -1.11
C ALA A 9 -3.50 8.94 -0.98
N PHE A 10 -2.64 8.33 -1.78
CA PHE A 10 -1.22 8.65 -1.81
C PHE A 10 -0.64 8.48 -3.21
N ARG A 11 0.43 9.23 -3.48
CA ARG A 11 1.19 9.14 -4.71
C ARG A 11 2.45 8.33 -4.46
N ASP A 12 2.61 7.22 -5.16
CA ASP A 12 3.81 6.40 -5.08
C ASP A 12 4.82 6.82 -6.16
N SER A 13 5.88 7.52 -5.76
CA SER A 13 6.93 7.96 -6.67
C SER A 13 7.74 6.81 -7.26
N GLU A 14 7.82 5.65 -6.59
CA GLU A 14 8.48 4.43 -7.10
C GLU A 14 7.60 3.64 -8.09
N ASP A 15 6.31 3.98 -8.18
CA ASP A 15 5.32 3.44 -9.11
C ASP A 15 5.03 4.43 -10.24
N LYS A 16 6.07 5.04 -10.81
CA LYS A 16 5.95 6.04 -11.89
C LYS A 16 5.03 7.21 -11.50
N GLY A 17 4.94 7.53 -10.20
CA GLY A 17 4.05 8.56 -9.70
C GLY A 17 2.57 8.20 -9.75
N ARG A 18 2.22 6.90 -9.73
CA ARG A 18 0.85 6.41 -9.67
C ARG A 18 0.17 6.88 -8.39
N THR A 19 -1.06 7.35 -8.54
CA THR A 19 -1.93 7.70 -7.42
C THR A 19 -2.77 6.49 -7.06
N TYR A 20 -2.74 6.10 -5.80
CA TYR A 20 -3.62 5.09 -5.22
C TYR A 20 -4.68 5.80 -4.39
N HIS A 21 -5.94 5.38 -4.49
CA HIS A 21 -7.04 5.92 -3.69
C HIS A 21 -7.40 4.93 -2.58
N LYS A 22 -8.12 5.42 -1.56
CA LYS A 22 -8.60 4.56 -0.47
C LYS A 22 -9.46 3.42 -1.05
N GLY A 23 -9.13 2.17 -0.69
CA GLY A 23 -9.73 0.94 -1.21
C GLY A 23 -9.00 0.34 -2.41
N ASP A 24 -8.00 1.02 -2.99
CA ASP A 24 -7.20 0.43 -4.05
C ASP A 24 -6.31 -0.71 -3.54
N ARG A 25 -6.12 -1.71 -4.40
CA ARG A 25 -5.19 -2.82 -4.14
C ARG A 25 -3.75 -2.37 -4.39
N TYR A 26 -2.87 -2.66 -3.45
CA TYR A 26 -1.44 -2.38 -3.55
C TYR A 26 -0.60 -3.67 -3.41
N PRO A 27 0.47 -3.83 -4.22
CA PRO A 27 0.84 -3.00 -5.37
C PRO A 27 0.00 -3.30 -6.62
N PHE A 28 -0.06 -2.38 -7.59
CA PHE A 28 -0.71 -2.62 -8.88
C PHE A 28 0.31 -2.59 -10.05
N PRO A 29 0.36 -3.64 -10.90
CA PRO A 29 -0.36 -4.91 -10.77
C PRO A 29 0.11 -5.72 -9.55
N ALA A 30 -0.71 -6.64 -9.03
CA ALA A 30 -0.41 -7.41 -7.80
C ALA A 30 0.87 -8.26 -7.87
N ASN A 31 1.37 -8.54 -9.08
CA ASN A 31 2.64 -9.23 -9.32
C ASN A 31 3.86 -8.30 -9.28
N LYS A 32 3.68 -7.00 -9.02
CA LYS A 32 4.77 -6.05 -8.94
C LYS A 32 5.62 -6.33 -7.70
N LYS A 33 6.93 -6.47 -7.92
CA LYS A 33 7.90 -6.60 -6.82
C LYS A 33 8.09 -5.23 -6.17
N ILE A 34 7.59 -5.09 -4.95
CA ILE A 34 7.88 -3.96 -4.06
C ILE A 34 8.78 -4.44 -2.95
N SER A 35 9.80 -3.65 -2.62
CA SER A 35 10.71 -3.94 -1.51
C SER A 35 9.95 -3.92 -0.18
N ALA A 36 10.29 -4.85 0.72
CA ALA A 36 9.68 -4.90 2.06
C ALA A 36 9.85 -3.58 2.83
N LYS A 37 10.97 -2.86 2.61
CA LYS A 37 11.20 -1.52 3.16
C LYS A 37 10.10 -0.54 2.74
N ARG A 38 9.74 -0.52 1.45
CA ARG A 38 8.71 0.38 0.91
C ARG A 38 7.33 0.05 1.48
N LEU A 39 7.00 -1.24 1.60
CA LEU A 39 5.76 -1.66 2.27
C LEU A 39 5.70 -1.16 3.71
N LYS A 40 6.81 -1.29 4.46
CA LYS A 40 6.90 -0.84 5.86
C LYS A 40 6.79 0.67 6.00
N GLU A 41 7.40 1.45 5.11
CA GLU A 41 7.29 2.92 5.07
C GLU A 41 5.84 3.34 4.79
N LEU A 42 5.19 2.74 3.79
CA LEU A 42 3.80 3.05 3.44
C LEU A 42 2.81 2.56 4.51
N SER A 43 3.11 1.48 5.23
CA SER A 43 2.28 0.96 6.33
C SER A 43 2.61 1.58 7.68
N SER A 44 3.58 2.50 7.75
CA SER A 44 3.96 3.22 8.98
C SER A 44 3.79 4.72 8.78
N SER A 45 3.87 5.47 9.88
CA SER A 45 3.97 6.93 9.84
C SER A 45 5.36 7.43 9.41
N ASP A 46 6.32 6.53 9.22
CA ASP A 46 7.69 6.81 8.76
C ASP A 46 7.72 6.94 7.23
N ASN A 47 6.95 7.89 6.71
CA ASN A 47 6.93 8.26 5.30
C ASN A 47 6.72 9.77 5.17
N GLY A 48 6.90 10.32 3.97
CA GLY A 48 6.77 11.76 3.72
C GLY A 48 5.37 12.35 4.01
N LEU A 49 4.36 11.53 4.28
CA LEU A 49 3.01 11.96 4.65
C LEU A 49 2.79 11.98 6.17
N GLY A 50 3.64 11.31 6.95
CA GLY A 50 3.55 11.28 8.41
C GLY A 50 2.44 10.37 8.96
N TYR A 51 1.82 9.54 8.12
CA TYR A 51 0.79 8.58 8.51
C TYR A 51 0.79 7.35 7.57
N PRO A 52 0.33 6.18 8.04
CA PRO A 52 0.22 4.99 7.21
C PRO A 52 -0.85 5.17 6.11
N VAL A 53 -0.50 4.78 4.88
CA VAL A 53 -1.35 4.91 3.69
C VAL A 53 -1.74 3.58 3.07
N ILE A 54 -1.09 2.48 3.46
CA ILE A 54 -1.53 1.11 3.16
C ILE A 54 -1.70 0.31 4.45
N LYS A 55 -2.57 -0.70 4.41
CA LYS A 55 -2.68 -1.74 5.46
C LYS A 55 -2.53 -3.12 4.82
N GLU A 56 -2.06 -4.09 5.60
CA GLU A 56 -2.14 -5.50 5.20
C GLU A 56 -3.60 -5.95 5.27
N VAL A 57 -4.16 -6.37 4.14
CA VAL A 57 -5.43 -7.10 4.08
C VAL A 57 -5.10 -8.57 4.21
N LYS A 58 -5.12 -9.05 5.45
CA LYS A 58 -5.33 -10.48 5.69
C LYS A 58 -6.74 -10.78 5.21
N ASP A 59 -6.88 -11.84 4.43
CA ASP A 59 -8.21 -12.38 4.11
C ASP A 59 -8.76 -12.95 5.42
N GLU A 60 -9.29 -12.07 6.25
CA GLU A 60 -9.94 -12.40 7.51
C GLU A 60 -11.44 -12.55 7.24
N SER A 61 -11.77 -13.33 6.21
CA SER A 61 -13.08 -13.96 6.07
C SER A 61 -13.08 -15.20 6.98
N GLY A 62 -13.04 -14.95 8.28
CA GLY A 62 -13.17 -15.96 9.32
C GLY A 62 -14.24 -15.52 10.30
N GLU A 63 -15.51 -15.70 9.93
CA GLU A 63 -16.56 -16.38 10.70
C GLU A 63 -17.90 -16.39 9.95
#